data_AF-A0AAJ1F1F5-F1
#
_entry.id   AF-A0AAJ1F1F5-F1
#
_cell.length_a   1.000
_cell.length_b   1.000
_cell.length_c   1.000
_cell.angle_alpha   90.00
_cell.angle_beta   90.00
_cell.angle_gamma   90.00
#
_symmetry.space_group_name_H-M   'P 1'
#
loop_
_entity.id
_entity.type
_entity.pdbx_description
1 polymer ?
#
loop_
_entity_poly.entity_id
_entity_poly.type
_entity_poly.pdbx_seq_one_letter_code
_entity_poly.pdbx_strand_id
1 'polypeptide(L)'
;MSDNFKKTVRDQLRRFQGNDESIHSFLLRTQLYHVPEAKPVGVIAKNGNWVKDPYANNELRYLFYSFSDHQLLEAIDISKSIDGLGNWLFDSPDRYVSALKSTFFHTRDKVAVSKHSNRIRYCLHCIREGIEQLGYGYFRHFWGVSNYCLIHDTPLRELPELGFSQSVKAVKNILRGKDIPTAKQLSRSSQSTLEMEDTKIRRKYFFPLKSAVCLQIPLAFWVYKNASRIKNSDVRSSVLIDGLYLVENVTRLHKLELQQSLTALLIIMSSLEPELLREFYLEHVDFIGLELGPRKQGILKEVYSKKKGADCNSCQSKICVMKEKISTFKVSLSELSLAYMFQNSYTLTRVALQGRPINLLANDAWSPMELHLARWQADSA
;
A
#
# COMPACT_ATOMS: atom_id res chain seq x y z
N MET A 1 28.78 -4.39 7.41
CA MET A 1 27.81 -5.38 6.87
C MET A 1 28.59 -6.61 6.42
N SER A 2 28.37 -7.76 7.05
CA SER A 2 29.14 -8.99 6.78
C SER A 2 28.96 -9.47 5.34
N ASP A 3 29.95 -10.15 4.78
CA ASP A 3 29.85 -10.64 3.39
C ASP A 3 28.81 -11.74 3.23
N ASN A 4 28.51 -12.48 4.30
CA ASN A 4 27.41 -13.45 4.33
C ASN A 4 26.05 -12.75 4.17
N PHE A 5 25.83 -11.62 4.86
CA PHE A 5 24.61 -10.83 4.72
C PHE A 5 24.44 -10.28 3.30
N LYS A 6 25.52 -9.73 2.70
CA LYS A 6 25.47 -9.21 1.33
C LYS A 6 25.12 -10.31 0.33
N LYS A 7 25.68 -11.52 0.50
CA LYS A 7 25.37 -12.68 -0.33
C LYS A 7 23.89 -13.06 -0.24
N THR A 8 23.35 -13.15 0.97
CA THR A 8 21.93 -13.45 1.19
C THR A 8 21.00 -12.41 0.54
N VAL A 9 21.30 -11.12 0.69
CA VAL A 9 20.53 -10.04 0.05
C VAL A 9 20.57 -10.15 -1.48
N ARG A 10 21.74 -10.40 -2.07
CA ARG A 10 21.89 -10.59 -3.53
C ARG A 10 21.04 -11.77 -4.03
N ASP A 11 21.12 -12.90 -3.34
CA ASP A 11 20.42 -14.12 -3.74
C ASP A 11 18.90 -13.95 -3.63
N GLN A 12 18.42 -13.25 -2.59
CA GLN A 12 17.01 -12.87 -2.48
C GLN A 12 16.58 -11.95 -3.62
N LEU A 13 17.33 -10.88 -3.92
CA LEU A 13 16.98 -9.94 -5.00
C LEU A 13 16.97 -10.59 -6.39
N ARG A 14 17.80 -11.61 -6.62
CA ARG A 14 17.75 -12.41 -7.85
C ARG A 14 16.50 -13.29 -7.92
N ARG A 15 16.02 -13.84 -6.80
CA ARG A 15 14.75 -14.60 -6.76
C ARG A 15 13.52 -13.76 -7.10
N PHE A 16 13.57 -12.45 -6.86
CA PHE A 16 12.50 -11.51 -7.22
C PHE A 16 12.60 -10.98 -8.66
N GLN A 17 13.45 -11.56 -9.50
CA GLN A 17 13.61 -11.11 -10.88
C GLN A 17 12.28 -11.15 -11.65
N GLY A 18 11.95 -10.04 -12.32
CA GLY A 18 10.65 -9.81 -12.97
C GLY A 18 9.57 -9.27 -12.01
N ASN A 19 9.60 -9.70 -10.75
CA ASN A 19 8.69 -9.25 -9.68
C ASN A 19 9.18 -8.00 -8.93
N ASP A 20 10.32 -7.44 -9.33
CA ASP A 20 10.91 -6.22 -8.76
C ASP A 20 10.97 -5.05 -9.77
N GLU A 21 10.25 -5.17 -10.89
CA GLU A 21 10.13 -4.17 -11.96
C GLU A 21 9.45 -2.87 -11.47
N SER A 22 10.09 -1.72 -11.69
CA SER A 22 9.49 -0.43 -11.34
C SER A 22 8.22 -0.15 -12.14
N ILE A 23 7.27 0.60 -11.56
CA ILE A 23 6.06 1.05 -12.27
C ILE A 23 6.39 1.79 -13.59
N HIS A 24 7.47 2.58 -13.62
CA HIS A 24 7.94 3.25 -14.84
C HIS A 24 8.33 2.24 -15.91
N SER A 25 9.09 1.21 -15.53
CA SER A 25 9.50 0.14 -16.44
C SER A 25 8.30 -0.65 -16.93
N PHE A 26 7.39 -1.04 -16.03
CA PHE A 26 6.18 -1.79 -16.37
C PHE A 26 5.31 -1.05 -17.38
N LEU A 27 5.04 0.25 -17.13
CA LEU A 27 4.29 1.11 -18.05
C LEU A 27 4.98 1.21 -19.41
N LEU A 28 6.28 1.50 -19.41
CA LEU A 28 7.05 1.74 -20.62
C LEU A 28 7.24 0.47 -21.46
N ARG A 29 7.57 -0.66 -20.82
CA ARG A 29 7.71 -1.96 -21.48
C ARG A 29 6.39 -2.40 -22.10
N THR A 30 5.28 -2.30 -21.36
CA THR A 30 3.95 -2.65 -21.89
C THR A 30 3.60 -1.79 -23.10
N GLN A 31 3.78 -0.47 -23.02
CA GLN A 31 3.50 0.44 -24.13
C GLN A 31 4.39 0.19 -25.35
N LEU A 32 5.70 0.07 -25.16
CA LEU A 32 6.66 -0.08 -26.26
C LEU A 32 6.68 -1.48 -26.87
N TYR A 33 6.28 -2.51 -26.12
CA TYR A 33 6.13 -3.85 -26.66
C TYR A 33 4.99 -3.92 -27.68
N HIS A 34 3.83 -3.33 -27.35
CA HIS A 34 2.67 -3.35 -28.23
C HIS A 34 2.69 -2.25 -29.30
N VAL A 35 3.25 -1.08 -28.98
CA VAL A 35 3.33 0.06 -29.90
C VAL A 35 4.77 0.62 -29.86
N PRO A 36 5.71 0.06 -30.65
CA PRO A 36 7.12 0.44 -30.61
C PRO A 36 7.39 1.94 -30.83
N GLU A 37 6.55 2.61 -31.61
CA GLU A 37 6.65 4.04 -31.92
C GLU A 37 5.91 4.95 -30.91
N ALA A 38 5.28 4.36 -29.89
CA ALA A 38 4.61 5.13 -28.85
C ALA A 38 5.58 6.10 -28.16
N LYS A 39 5.07 7.31 -27.92
CA LYS A 39 5.70 8.26 -27.01
C LYS A 39 5.23 7.91 -25.59
N PRO A 40 6.14 7.54 -24.66
CA PRO A 40 5.77 7.17 -23.29
C PRO A 40 5.47 8.41 -22.44
N VAL A 41 4.50 9.21 -22.91
CA VAL A 41 3.96 10.37 -22.19
C VAL A 41 3.35 9.88 -20.89
N GLY A 42 3.68 10.56 -19.79
CA GLY A 42 3.28 10.15 -18.45
C GLY A 42 4.28 9.24 -17.73
N VAL A 43 5.28 8.70 -18.44
CA VAL A 43 6.38 7.94 -17.81
C VAL A 43 7.67 8.74 -17.79
N ILE A 44 8.03 9.37 -18.92
CA ILE A 44 9.22 10.24 -19.05
C ILE A 44 8.77 11.70 -19.11
N ALA A 45 9.37 12.54 -18.26
CA ALA A 45 9.11 13.96 -18.18
C ALA A 45 9.84 14.73 -19.31
N LYS A 46 9.46 16.00 -19.54
CA LYS A 46 10.04 16.83 -20.61
C LYS A 46 11.57 17.00 -20.50
N ASN A 47 12.09 17.02 -19.27
CA ASN A 47 13.53 17.09 -18.97
C ASN A 47 14.28 15.76 -19.16
N GLY A 48 13.58 14.67 -19.48
CA GLY A 48 14.18 13.35 -19.70
C GLY A 48 14.24 12.42 -18.48
N ASN A 49 13.77 12.89 -17.32
CA ASN A 49 13.72 12.10 -16.10
C ASN A 49 12.42 11.28 -16.00
N TRP A 50 12.34 10.37 -15.02
CA TRP A 50 11.08 9.71 -14.65
C TRP A 50 10.08 10.71 -14.08
N VAL A 51 8.81 10.62 -14.50
CA VAL A 51 7.70 11.34 -13.85
C VAL A 51 7.50 10.79 -12.44
N LYS A 52 7.44 11.63 -11.39
CA LYS A 52 7.30 11.13 -10.01
C LYS A 52 6.09 10.20 -9.82
N ASP A 53 4.94 10.63 -10.33
CA ASP A 53 3.66 9.90 -10.28
C ASP A 53 3.31 9.46 -11.71
N PRO A 54 3.86 8.33 -12.19
CA PRO A 54 3.72 7.98 -13.59
C PRO A 54 2.29 7.54 -13.93
N TYR A 55 1.92 7.68 -15.20
CA TYR A 55 0.62 7.27 -15.69
C TYR A 55 0.69 6.70 -17.10
N ALA A 56 -0.27 5.86 -17.45
CA ALA A 56 -0.49 5.34 -18.78
C ALA A 56 -1.07 6.42 -19.67
N ASN A 57 -0.45 6.67 -20.83
CA ASN A 57 -1.00 7.58 -21.84
C ASN A 57 -2.44 7.17 -22.19
N ASN A 58 -3.38 8.12 -22.24
CA ASN A 58 -4.78 7.92 -22.58
C ASN A 58 -4.97 7.07 -23.85
N GLU A 59 -4.16 7.31 -24.88
CA GLU A 59 -4.24 6.59 -26.16
C GLU A 59 -3.84 5.11 -26.02
N LEU A 60 -3.03 4.77 -25.00
CA LEU A 60 -2.47 3.44 -24.77
C LEU A 60 -3.06 2.75 -23.54
N ARG A 61 -4.01 3.37 -22.85
CA ARG A 61 -4.63 2.82 -21.63
C ARG A 61 -5.27 1.46 -21.84
N TYR A 62 -5.76 1.19 -23.06
CA TYR A 62 -6.41 -0.06 -23.42
C TYR A 62 -5.46 -1.27 -23.28
N LEU A 63 -4.15 -1.06 -23.40
CA LEU A 63 -3.14 -2.11 -23.19
C LEU A 63 -3.16 -2.64 -21.76
N PHE A 64 -3.61 -1.84 -20.80
CA PHE A 64 -3.68 -2.24 -19.39
C PHE A 64 -4.98 -2.95 -19.03
N TYR A 65 -5.93 -3.07 -19.98
CA TYR A 65 -7.18 -3.78 -19.72
C TYR A 65 -7.04 -5.30 -19.63
N SER A 66 -5.98 -5.86 -20.22
CA SER A 66 -5.66 -7.29 -20.13
C SER A 66 -5.17 -7.73 -18.75
N PHE A 67 -4.71 -6.80 -17.92
CA PHE A 67 -4.25 -7.07 -16.56
C PHE A 67 -5.42 -6.98 -15.57
N SER A 68 -5.40 -7.83 -14.56
CA SER A 68 -6.30 -7.71 -13.41
C SER A 68 -5.96 -6.49 -12.55
N ASP A 69 -6.92 -5.95 -11.80
CA ASP A 69 -6.64 -4.82 -10.89
C ASP A 69 -5.58 -5.18 -9.83
N HIS A 70 -5.53 -6.44 -9.37
CA HIS A 70 -4.49 -6.89 -8.44
C HIS A 70 -3.08 -6.84 -9.05
N GLN A 71 -2.90 -7.27 -10.31
CA GLN A 71 -1.60 -7.21 -10.99
C GLN A 71 -1.14 -5.76 -11.14
N LEU A 72 -2.06 -4.88 -11.52
CA LEU A 72 -1.79 -3.46 -11.66
C LEU A 72 -1.46 -2.79 -10.32
N LEU A 73 -2.12 -3.19 -9.24
CA LEU A 73 -1.79 -2.70 -7.89
C LEU A 73 -0.40 -3.14 -7.45
N GLU A 74 -0.03 -4.41 -7.63
CA GLU A 74 1.31 -4.86 -7.26
C GLU A 74 2.40 -4.14 -8.06
N ALA A 75 2.13 -3.79 -9.33
CA ALA A 75 3.06 -2.98 -10.12
C ALA A 75 3.23 -1.55 -9.56
N ILE A 76 2.16 -0.93 -9.04
CA ILE A 76 2.23 0.39 -8.39
C ILE A 76 2.96 0.31 -7.04
N ASP A 77 2.62 -0.71 -6.26
CA ASP A 77 2.96 -0.80 -4.84
C ASP A 77 4.16 -1.72 -4.57
N ILE A 78 5.00 -1.98 -5.57
CA ILE A 78 6.13 -2.92 -5.49
C ILE A 78 7.11 -2.65 -4.33
N SER A 79 7.18 -1.41 -3.85
CA SER A 79 7.98 -0.99 -2.69
C SER A 79 7.15 -0.74 -1.43
N LYS A 80 5.81 -0.75 -1.52
CA LYS A 80 4.92 -0.55 -0.39
C LYS A 80 4.63 -1.90 0.26
N SER A 81 5.40 -2.18 1.29
CA SER A 81 4.99 -3.14 2.30
C SER A 81 3.70 -2.65 2.98
N ILE A 82 2.72 -3.55 3.16
CA ILE A 82 1.62 -3.30 4.09
C ILE A 82 2.17 -3.64 5.49
N ASP A 83 2.82 -2.66 6.10
CA ASP A 83 3.40 -2.74 7.45
C ASP A 83 2.49 -2.08 8.50
N GLY A 84 1.19 -2.01 8.27
CA GLY A 84 0.25 -1.32 9.16
C GLY A 84 0.33 0.22 9.11
N LEU A 85 1.36 0.82 8.49
CA LEU A 85 1.48 2.26 8.34
C LEU A 85 0.37 2.78 7.41
N GLY A 86 -0.42 3.75 7.89
CA GLY A 86 -1.53 4.32 7.10
C GLY A 86 -2.67 3.33 6.86
N ASN A 87 -2.85 2.37 7.78
CA ASN A 87 -3.88 1.35 7.74
C ASN A 87 -4.70 1.30 9.04
N TRP A 88 -5.12 2.46 9.53
CA TRP A 88 -5.90 2.63 10.76
C TRP A 88 -7.29 2.00 10.65
N LEU A 89 -7.98 1.81 11.78
CA LEU A 89 -9.34 1.23 11.79
C LEU A 89 -10.32 2.03 10.92
N PHE A 90 -10.22 3.37 10.97
CA PHE A 90 -11.13 4.29 10.26
C PHE A 90 -10.49 4.90 9.00
N ASP A 91 -9.47 4.24 8.44
CA ASP A 91 -9.01 4.59 7.10
C ASP A 91 -9.98 4.11 6.04
N SER A 92 -9.99 4.83 4.91
CA SER A 92 -10.84 4.49 3.78
C SER A 92 -10.31 3.24 3.08
N PRO A 93 -11.12 2.17 2.90
CA PRO A 93 -10.67 0.92 2.31
C PRO A 93 -10.35 1.02 0.81
N ASP A 94 -10.76 2.09 0.14
CA ASP A 94 -10.52 2.37 -1.28
C ASP A 94 -9.23 3.17 -1.56
N ARG A 95 -8.54 3.65 -0.51
CA ARG A 95 -7.39 4.56 -0.67
C ARG A 95 -6.31 3.96 -1.57
N TYR A 96 -6.01 2.66 -1.42
CA TYR A 96 -4.99 2.00 -2.23
C TYR A 96 -5.43 1.82 -3.69
N VAL A 97 -6.74 1.63 -3.92
CA VAL A 97 -7.34 1.45 -5.24
C VAL A 97 -7.38 2.74 -6.05
N SER A 98 -7.43 3.90 -5.37
CA SER A 98 -7.41 5.22 -6.04
C SER A 98 -6.21 5.40 -6.99
N ALA A 99 -5.08 4.76 -6.68
CA ALA A 99 -3.87 4.80 -7.49
C ALA A 99 -4.04 4.09 -8.85
N LEU A 100 -4.90 3.07 -8.95
CA LEU A 100 -5.22 2.44 -10.24
C LEU A 100 -5.86 3.45 -11.20
N LYS A 101 -6.78 4.26 -10.69
CA LYS A 101 -7.48 5.26 -11.48
C LYS A 101 -6.53 6.35 -11.94
N SER A 102 -5.65 6.87 -11.08
CA SER A 102 -4.70 7.92 -11.49
C SER A 102 -3.58 7.39 -12.40
N THR A 103 -3.15 6.14 -12.21
CA THR A 103 -2.02 5.55 -12.93
C THR A 103 -2.43 4.94 -14.27
N PHE A 104 -3.52 4.18 -14.33
CA PHE A 104 -3.87 3.40 -15.53
C PHE A 104 -5.16 3.86 -16.22
N PHE A 105 -6.13 4.38 -15.46
CA PHE A 105 -7.50 4.59 -15.94
C PHE A 105 -8.03 6.00 -15.71
N HIS A 106 -7.17 7.01 -15.86
CA HIS A 106 -7.57 8.39 -15.58
C HIS A 106 -8.55 8.89 -16.64
N THR A 107 -9.51 9.73 -16.21
CA THR A 107 -10.59 10.25 -17.07
C THR A 107 -10.34 11.67 -17.57
N ARG A 108 -9.30 12.35 -17.06
CA ARG A 108 -8.96 13.72 -17.47
C ARG A 108 -7.81 13.70 -18.48
N ASP A 109 -7.89 14.56 -19.49
CA ASP A 109 -6.81 14.80 -20.46
C ASP A 109 -5.58 15.49 -19.84
N LYS A 110 -5.74 16.06 -18.65
CA LYS A 110 -4.66 16.70 -17.88
C LYS A 110 -4.50 15.99 -16.54
N VAL A 111 -3.60 15.03 -16.48
CA VAL A 111 -3.00 14.60 -15.21
C VAL A 111 -2.14 15.76 -14.72
N ALA A 112 -2.28 16.14 -13.45
CA ALA A 112 -1.42 17.17 -12.86
C ALA A 112 0.04 16.67 -12.94
N VAL A 113 0.81 17.22 -13.86
CA VAL A 113 2.20 16.82 -14.06
C VAL A 113 2.97 17.28 -12.82
N SER A 114 3.41 16.32 -12.01
CA SER A 114 4.29 16.59 -10.89
C SER A 114 5.51 17.36 -11.39
N LYS A 115 5.82 18.52 -10.79
CA LYS A 115 7.03 19.29 -11.09
C LYS A 115 8.31 18.54 -10.67
N HIS A 116 8.16 17.50 -9.86
CA HIS A 116 9.25 16.65 -9.40
C HIS A 116 9.44 15.47 -10.34
N SER A 117 10.70 15.18 -10.67
CA SER A 117 11.09 14.09 -11.55
C SER A 117 12.28 13.34 -10.96
N ASN A 118 12.29 12.02 -11.08
CA ASN A 118 13.38 11.19 -10.56
C ASN A 118 14.38 10.86 -11.67
N ARG A 119 15.67 10.90 -11.36
CA ARG A 119 16.73 10.54 -12.32
C ARG A 119 16.57 9.09 -12.78
N ILE A 120 16.88 8.82 -14.04
CA ILE A 120 16.87 7.47 -14.59
C ILE A 120 18.19 6.79 -14.22
N ARG A 121 18.12 5.76 -13.36
CA ARG A 121 19.26 4.99 -12.88
C ARG A 121 19.14 3.53 -13.28
N TYR A 122 20.27 2.87 -13.58
CA TYR A 122 20.29 1.47 -13.99
C TYR A 122 21.61 0.76 -13.72
N CYS A 123 21.53 -0.57 -13.63
CA CYS A 123 22.68 -1.46 -13.70
C CYS A 123 22.64 -2.22 -15.01
N LEU A 124 23.64 -2.03 -15.88
CA LEU A 124 23.68 -2.69 -17.19
C LEU A 124 23.77 -4.23 -17.07
N HIS A 125 24.48 -4.74 -16.06
CA HIS A 125 24.58 -6.17 -15.78
C HIS A 125 23.22 -6.77 -15.44
N CYS A 126 22.46 -6.18 -14.51
CA CYS A 126 21.09 -6.62 -14.21
C CYS A 126 20.17 -6.61 -15.43
N ILE A 127 20.32 -5.62 -16.31
CA ILE A 127 19.50 -5.55 -17.52
C ILE A 127 19.80 -6.73 -18.45
N ARG A 128 21.08 -7.05 -18.66
CA ARG A 128 21.51 -8.19 -19.48
C ARG A 128 21.07 -9.51 -18.87
N GLU A 129 21.25 -9.70 -17.56
CA GLU A 129 20.71 -10.87 -16.83
C GLU A 129 19.18 -10.97 -16.99
N GLY A 130 18.47 -9.83 -16.95
CA GLY A 130 17.04 -9.74 -17.25
C GLY A 130 16.69 -10.29 -18.62
N ILE A 131 17.41 -9.85 -19.65
CA ILE A 131 17.23 -10.29 -21.03
C ILE A 131 17.52 -11.78 -21.17
N GLU A 132 18.62 -12.27 -20.60
CA GLU A 132 19.02 -13.68 -20.69
C GLU A 132 18.02 -14.62 -20.02
N GLN A 133 17.47 -14.23 -18.87
CA GLN A 133 16.63 -15.12 -18.05
C GLN A 133 15.14 -14.96 -18.31
N LEU A 134 14.66 -13.75 -18.63
CA LEU A 134 13.24 -13.44 -18.82
C LEU A 134 12.89 -13.10 -20.27
N GLY A 135 13.89 -12.92 -21.14
CA GLY A 135 13.69 -12.48 -22.52
C GLY A 135 13.54 -10.96 -22.71
N TYR A 136 13.61 -10.16 -21.63
CA TYR A 136 13.50 -8.70 -21.72
C TYR A 136 14.28 -7.96 -20.63
N GLY A 137 14.78 -6.77 -20.96
CA GLY A 137 15.36 -5.84 -20.00
C GLY A 137 14.28 -5.03 -19.28
N TYR A 138 14.52 -4.67 -18.02
CA TYR A 138 13.58 -3.87 -17.23
C TYR A 138 14.29 -3.09 -16.11
N PHE A 139 13.74 -1.97 -15.68
CA PHE A 139 14.30 -1.20 -14.57
C PHE A 139 13.78 -1.72 -13.22
N ARG A 140 14.69 -1.97 -12.29
CA ARG A 140 14.33 -2.43 -10.93
C ARG A 140 13.92 -1.24 -10.07
N HIS A 141 12.89 -1.42 -9.24
CA HIS A 141 12.33 -0.34 -8.42
C HIS A 141 13.35 0.27 -7.45
N PHE A 142 14.21 -0.55 -6.82
CA PHE A 142 15.16 -0.08 -5.80
C PHE A 142 16.26 0.83 -6.37
N TRP A 143 16.43 0.90 -7.69
CA TRP A 143 17.35 1.85 -8.32
C TRP A 143 16.92 3.31 -8.12
N GLY A 144 15.64 3.57 -7.83
CA GLY A 144 15.15 4.91 -7.52
C GLY A 144 15.63 5.45 -6.17
N VAL A 145 16.06 4.58 -5.25
CA VAL A 145 16.43 4.93 -3.86
C VAL A 145 17.87 4.56 -3.50
N SER A 146 18.62 3.97 -4.44
CA SER A 146 20.01 3.57 -4.26
C SER A 146 20.90 4.24 -5.30
N ASN A 147 22.19 4.42 -4.96
CA ASN A 147 23.25 4.77 -5.90
C ASN A 147 24.06 3.54 -6.34
N TYR A 148 23.71 2.36 -5.83
CA TYR A 148 24.47 1.13 -5.99
C TYR A 148 23.57 -0.06 -6.36
N CYS A 149 24.06 -0.92 -7.23
CA CYS A 149 23.42 -2.19 -7.54
C CYS A 149 23.67 -3.16 -6.40
N LEU A 150 22.60 -3.55 -5.72
CA LEU A 150 22.67 -4.50 -4.61
C LEU A 150 22.97 -5.94 -5.06
N ILE A 151 22.77 -6.27 -6.35
CA ILE A 151 23.00 -7.60 -6.93
C ILE A 151 24.47 -7.77 -7.37
N HIS A 152 24.96 -6.82 -8.19
CA HIS A 152 26.31 -6.88 -8.76
C HIS A 152 27.38 -6.22 -7.90
N ASP A 153 26.98 -5.54 -6.83
CA ASP A 153 27.89 -4.75 -6.00
C ASP A 153 28.70 -3.76 -6.87
N THR A 154 28.01 -3.01 -7.73
CA THR A 154 28.61 -1.98 -8.60
C THR A 154 27.83 -0.68 -8.54
N PRO A 155 28.45 0.50 -8.69
CA PRO A 155 27.69 1.75 -8.74
C PRO A 155 26.70 1.77 -9.91
N LEU A 156 25.52 2.34 -9.68
CA LEU A 156 24.53 2.52 -10.73
C LEU A 156 24.99 3.60 -11.70
N ARG A 157 24.52 3.48 -12.94
CA ARG A 157 24.65 4.51 -13.97
C ARG A 157 23.43 5.40 -13.94
N GLU A 158 23.63 6.70 -14.12
CA GLU A 158 22.56 7.70 -14.17
C GLU A 158 22.58 8.43 -15.52
N LEU A 159 21.41 8.54 -16.17
CA LEU A 159 21.27 9.34 -17.38
C LEU A 159 21.37 10.85 -17.05
N PRO A 160 22.09 11.65 -17.86
CA PRO A 160 22.04 13.09 -17.77
C PRO A 160 20.68 13.63 -18.25
N GLU A 161 20.44 14.94 -18.13
CA GLU A 161 19.24 15.58 -18.69
C GLU A 161 19.35 15.62 -20.21
N LEU A 162 18.75 14.64 -20.87
CA LEU A 162 18.78 14.50 -22.33
C LEU A 162 17.51 15.11 -22.98
N GLY A 163 16.59 15.65 -22.19
CA GLY A 163 15.26 16.01 -22.69
C GLY A 163 14.46 14.79 -23.14
N PHE A 164 13.18 14.97 -23.49
CA PHE A 164 12.25 13.86 -23.73
C PHE A 164 12.72 12.88 -24.82
N SER A 165 12.95 13.36 -26.05
CA SER A 165 13.19 12.48 -27.21
C SER A 165 14.48 11.67 -27.10
N GLN A 166 15.57 12.28 -26.64
CA GLN A 166 16.84 11.58 -26.47
C GLN A 166 16.78 10.60 -25.30
N SER A 167 16.04 10.94 -24.22
CA SER A 167 15.84 10.02 -23.09
C SER A 167 15.05 8.78 -23.49
N VAL A 168 13.99 8.93 -24.30
CA VAL A 168 13.25 7.79 -24.85
C VAL A 168 14.18 6.87 -25.65
N LYS A 169 15.05 7.43 -26.50
CA LYS A 169 16.03 6.65 -27.27
C LYS A 169 17.04 5.95 -26.36
N ALA A 170 17.55 6.64 -25.34
CA ALA A 170 18.49 6.09 -24.37
C ALA A 170 17.85 4.94 -23.57
N VAL A 171 16.63 5.12 -23.07
CA VAL A 171 15.88 4.09 -22.33
C VAL A 171 15.62 2.86 -23.21
N LYS A 172 15.19 3.03 -24.47
CA LYS A 172 15.02 1.92 -25.43
C LYS A 172 16.32 1.14 -25.64
N ASN A 173 17.45 1.83 -25.72
CA ASN A 173 18.77 1.19 -25.84
C ASN A 173 19.15 0.43 -24.57
N ILE A 174 18.93 1.03 -23.39
CA ILE A 174 19.18 0.38 -22.10
C ILE A 174 18.39 -0.92 -22.02
N LEU A 175 17.08 -0.90 -22.28
CA LEU A 175 16.23 -2.10 -22.22
C LEU A 175 16.65 -3.22 -23.19
N ARG A 176 17.46 -2.90 -24.21
CA ARG A 176 18.08 -3.85 -25.14
C ARG A 176 19.49 -4.30 -24.70
N GLY A 177 19.90 -3.98 -23.47
CA GLY A 177 21.22 -4.31 -22.94
C GLY A 177 22.37 -3.47 -23.53
N LYS A 178 22.04 -2.35 -24.21
CA LYS A 178 23.03 -1.44 -24.79
C LYS A 178 23.39 -0.37 -23.79
N ASP A 179 24.68 -0.08 -23.76
CA ASP A 179 25.22 0.94 -22.89
C ASP A 179 24.98 2.37 -23.41
N ILE A 180 24.91 3.34 -22.51
CA ILE A 180 24.78 4.76 -22.85
C ILE A 180 26.06 5.50 -22.46
N PRO A 181 26.91 5.90 -23.44
CA PRO A 181 28.21 6.51 -23.16
C PRO A 181 28.14 7.78 -22.32
N THR A 182 27.06 8.57 -22.46
CA THR A 182 26.87 9.82 -21.71
C THR A 182 26.35 9.61 -20.29
N ALA A 183 26.02 8.37 -19.89
CA ALA A 183 25.56 8.07 -18.54
C ALA A 183 26.72 8.14 -17.55
N LYS A 184 26.57 8.94 -16.48
CA LYS A 184 27.57 9.05 -15.42
C LYS A 184 27.46 7.87 -14.45
N GLN A 185 28.61 7.41 -13.95
CA GLN A 185 28.65 6.44 -12.87
C GLN A 185 28.47 7.19 -11.53
N LEU A 186 27.56 6.72 -10.69
CA LEU A 186 27.34 7.33 -9.38
C LEU A 186 28.47 6.94 -8.42
N SER A 187 28.80 7.82 -7.48
CA SER A 187 29.73 7.49 -6.40
C SER A 187 29.01 6.68 -5.31
N ARG A 188 29.78 5.87 -4.58
CA ARG A 188 29.31 5.19 -3.38
C ARG A 188 29.20 6.21 -2.24
N SER A 189 28.17 7.05 -2.26
CA SER A 189 27.86 7.89 -1.10
C SER A 189 27.34 6.98 0.02
N SER A 190 27.87 7.15 1.23
CA SER A 190 27.28 6.62 2.46
C SER A 190 25.79 6.94 2.46
N GLN A 191 24.97 5.91 2.67
CA GLN A 191 23.51 5.98 2.64
C GLN A 191 23.02 7.22 3.40
N SER A 192 22.05 7.94 2.84
CA SER A 192 21.04 8.56 3.69
C SER A 192 20.37 7.40 4.43
N THR A 193 20.75 7.19 5.69
CA THR A 193 19.98 6.42 6.63
C THR A 193 18.54 6.93 6.54
N LEU A 194 17.65 6.09 6.02
CA LEU A 194 16.22 6.29 6.18
C LEU A 194 15.96 6.22 7.68
N GLU A 195 15.98 7.39 8.32
CA GLU A 195 15.54 7.57 9.70
C GLU A 195 14.10 7.06 9.78
N MET A 196 13.90 5.94 10.46
CA MET A 196 12.58 5.49 10.89
C MET A 196 12.70 4.84 12.26
N GLU A 197 13.22 5.57 13.24
CA GLU A 197 13.22 5.08 14.63
C GLU A 197 11.94 5.42 15.41
N ASP A 198 11.08 6.32 14.90
CA ASP A 198 9.92 6.80 15.67
C ASP A 198 8.57 6.09 15.38
N THR A 199 8.59 4.95 14.65
CA THR A 199 7.39 4.27 14.13
C THR A 199 7.10 2.87 14.69
N LYS A 200 7.81 2.43 15.72
CA LYS A 200 7.80 1.02 16.18
C LYS A 200 6.42 0.49 16.62
N ILE A 201 5.55 1.33 17.18
CA ILE A 201 4.17 0.93 17.52
C ILE A 201 3.21 1.07 16.32
N ARG A 202 3.41 2.10 15.48
CA ARG A 202 2.53 2.47 14.35
C ARG A 202 2.52 1.45 13.21
N ARG A 203 3.47 0.53 13.21
CA ARG A 203 3.66 -0.50 12.19
C ARG A 203 3.30 -1.92 12.65
N LYS A 204 2.86 -2.04 13.89
CA LYS A 204 2.69 -3.32 14.55
C LYS A 204 1.35 -3.96 14.26
N TYR A 205 0.30 -3.16 14.05
CA TYR A 205 -1.07 -3.67 13.97
C TYR A 205 -1.72 -3.42 12.62
N PHE A 206 -2.44 -4.43 12.14
CA PHE A 206 -3.24 -4.43 10.94
C PHE A 206 -4.70 -4.67 11.29
N PHE A 207 -5.60 -3.85 10.76
CA PHE A 207 -7.03 -4.03 10.95
C PHE A 207 -7.60 -4.68 9.69
N PRO A 208 -8.00 -5.98 9.75
CA PRO A 208 -8.55 -6.71 8.60
C PRO A 208 -9.89 -6.15 8.14
N LEU A 209 -10.59 -5.47 9.04
CA LEU A 209 -11.90 -4.90 8.80
C LEU A 209 -11.86 -3.40 9.09
N LYS A 210 -12.08 -2.58 8.05
CA LYS A 210 -12.16 -1.13 8.20
C LYS A 210 -13.54 -0.70 8.66
N SER A 211 -13.59 0.39 9.42
CA SER A 211 -14.81 0.93 10.00
C SER A 211 -15.17 2.27 9.40
N ALA A 212 -16.45 2.44 9.14
CA ALA A 212 -17.01 3.72 8.75
C ALA A 212 -16.88 4.75 9.86
N VAL A 213 -16.65 5.99 9.45
CA VAL A 213 -16.55 7.14 10.36
C VAL A 213 -17.81 7.34 11.21
N CYS A 214 -18.97 6.86 10.76
CA CYS A 214 -20.21 6.87 11.54
C CYS A 214 -20.19 5.95 12.77
N LEU A 215 -19.19 5.06 12.90
CA LEU A 215 -18.97 4.23 14.09
C LEU A 215 -18.09 4.90 15.15
N GLN A 216 -17.38 5.99 14.83
CA GLN A 216 -16.45 6.62 15.77
C GLN A 216 -17.16 7.08 17.05
N ILE A 217 -18.23 7.85 16.89
CA ILE A 217 -19.02 8.37 18.01
C ILE A 217 -19.71 7.22 18.77
N PRO A 218 -20.47 6.31 18.11
CA PRO A 218 -21.05 5.15 18.80
C PRO A 218 -20.05 4.32 19.59
N LEU A 219 -18.87 4.04 19.03
CA LEU A 219 -17.82 3.28 19.72
C LEU A 219 -17.33 4.03 20.96
N ALA A 220 -16.98 5.31 20.83
CA ALA A 220 -16.52 6.12 21.97
C ALA A 220 -17.54 6.12 23.12
N PHE A 221 -18.80 6.41 22.81
CA PHE A 221 -19.88 6.43 23.80
C PHE A 221 -20.14 5.07 24.43
N TRP A 222 -20.14 4.01 23.62
CA TRP A 222 -20.39 2.66 24.10
C TRP A 222 -19.30 2.21 25.07
N VAL A 223 -18.03 2.45 24.72
CA VAL A 223 -16.90 2.09 25.58
C VAL A 223 -16.95 2.86 26.90
N TYR A 224 -17.23 4.17 26.85
CA TYR A 224 -17.40 4.99 28.05
C TYR A 224 -18.53 4.47 28.96
N LYS A 225 -19.71 4.19 28.40
CA LYS A 225 -20.86 3.67 29.17
C LYS A 225 -20.60 2.31 29.81
N ASN A 226 -19.76 1.49 29.18
CA ASN A 226 -19.43 0.14 29.65
C ASN A 226 -18.10 0.09 30.41
N ALA A 227 -17.48 1.23 30.73
CA ALA A 227 -16.19 1.28 31.41
C ALA A 227 -16.19 0.55 32.76
N SER A 228 -17.32 0.58 33.48
CA SER A 228 -17.48 -0.15 34.75
C SER A 228 -17.40 -1.68 34.61
N ARG A 229 -17.67 -2.21 33.41
CA ARG A 229 -17.65 -3.65 33.10
C ARG A 229 -16.26 -4.15 32.70
N ILE A 230 -15.31 -3.25 32.48
CA ILE A 230 -13.91 -3.59 32.16
C ILE A 230 -13.25 -4.15 33.42
N LYS A 231 -12.76 -5.39 33.33
CA LYS A 231 -12.14 -6.11 34.45
C LYS A 231 -10.73 -5.60 34.72
N ASN A 232 -9.98 -5.30 33.67
CA ASN A 232 -8.61 -4.80 33.81
C ASN A 232 -8.62 -3.34 34.33
N SER A 233 -8.06 -3.10 35.51
CA SER A 233 -8.06 -1.79 36.18
C SER A 233 -7.31 -0.71 35.40
N ASP A 234 -6.22 -1.07 34.72
CA ASP A 234 -5.38 -0.14 33.97
C ASP A 234 -6.11 0.28 32.69
N VAL A 235 -6.67 -0.70 31.96
CA VAL A 235 -7.50 -0.44 30.79
C VAL A 235 -8.70 0.40 31.16
N ARG A 236 -9.39 0.07 32.26
CA ARG A 236 -10.53 0.85 32.74
C ARG A 236 -10.15 2.30 33.03
N SER A 237 -8.99 2.53 33.65
CA SER A 237 -8.51 3.89 33.95
C SER A 237 -8.17 4.65 32.67
N SER A 238 -7.48 4.02 31.72
CA SER A 238 -7.21 4.60 30.39
C SER A 238 -8.50 4.89 29.63
N VAL A 239 -9.47 3.97 29.62
CA VAL A 239 -10.78 4.15 29.00
C VAL A 239 -11.58 5.28 29.64
N LEU A 240 -11.53 5.44 30.96
CA LEU A 240 -12.24 6.54 31.62
C LEU A 240 -11.63 7.89 31.27
N ILE A 241 -10.30 7.99 31.22
CA ILE A 241 -9.59 9.22 30.84
C ILE A 241 -9.79 9.52 29.35
N ASP A 242 -9.43 8.58 28.48
CA ASP A 242 -9.49 8.75 27.03
C ASP A 242 -10.94 8.79 26.54
N GLY A 243 -11.82 7.94 27.05
CA GLY A 243 -13.23 7.88 26.66
C GLY A 243 -14.00 9.13 27.03
N LEU A 244 -13.80 9.67 28.25
CA LEU A 244 -14.41 10.95 28.65
C LEU A 244 -13.89 12.09 27.76
N TYR A 245 -12.57 12.15 27.56
CA TYR A 245 -11.94 13.14 26.68
C TYR A 245 -12.49 13.07 25.24
N LEU A 246 -12.61 11.85 24.68
CA LEU A 246 -13.13 11.62 23.34
C LEU A 246 -14.61 11.99 23.22
N VAL A 247 -15.43 11.68 24.22
CA VAL A 247 -16.86 12.01 24.25
C VAL A 247 -17.08 13.52 24.37
N GLU A 248 -16.35 14.19 25.26
CA GLU A 248 -16.49 15.64 25.50
C GLU A 248 -15.94 16.49 24.35
N ASN A 249 -14.91 16.00 23.65
CA ASN A 249 -14.19 16.77 22.63
C ASN A 249 -14.41 16.24 21.21
N VAL A 250 -15.36 15.34 20.97
CA VAL A 250 -15.52 14.68 19.65
C VAL A 250 -15.74 15.67 18.49
N THR A 251 -16.29 16.85 18.77
CA THR A 251 -16.50 17.93 17.79
C THR A 251 -15.30 18.88 17.65
N ARG A 252 -14.36 18.85 18.60
CA ARG A 252 -13.20 19.74 18.70
C ARG A 252 -11.88 19.06 18.34
N LEU A 253 -11.80 17.74 18.49
CA LEU A 253 -10.60 16.97 18.20
C LEU A 253 -10.25 17.03 16.71
N HIS A 254 -8.96 17.11 16.43
CA HIS A 254 -8.52 16.93 15.07
C HIS A 254 -8.86 15.50 14.64
N LYS A 255 -9.45 15.35 13.45
CA LYS A 255 -9.95 14.06 12.94
C LYS A 255 -8.92 12.93 13.08
N LEU A 256 -7.66 13.24 12.81
CA LEU A 256 -6.58 12.26 12.89
C LEU A 256 -6.47 11.73 14.33
N GLU A 257 -6.37 12.60 15.34
CA GLU A 257 -6.21 12.26 16.76
C GLU A 257 -7.34 11.35 17.25
N LEU A 258 -8.59 11.69 16.94
CA LEU A 258 -9.76 10.85 17.26
C LEU A 258 -9.65 9.44 16.66
N GLN A 259 -9.21 9.33 15.41
CA GLN A 259 -8.97 8.03 14.78
C GLN A 259 -7.88 7.26 15.51
N GLN A 260 -6.82 7.93 15.97
CA GLN A 260 -5.71 7.27 16.65
C GLN A 260 -6.11 6.73 18.01
N SER A 261 -6.77 7.55 18.83
CA SER A 261 -7.21 7.15 20.17
C SER A 261 -8.19 5.97 20.11
N LEU A 262 -9.17 6.01 19.20
CA LEU A 262 -10.12 4.90 19.04
C LEU A 262 -9.45 3.62 18.51
N THR A 263 -8.42 3.76 17.66
CA THR A 263 -7.65 2.63 17.16
C THR A 263 -6.87 1.95 18.30
N ALA A 264 -6.22 2.75 19.16
CA ALA A 264 -5.51 2.24 20.33
C ALA A 264 -6.46 1.55 21.32
N LEU A 265 -7.60 2.17 21.59
CA LEU A 265 -8.65 1.62 22.44
C LEU A 265 -9.12 0.25 21.94
N LEU A 266 -9.35 0.11 20.63
CA LEU A 266 -9.79 -1.16 20.03
C LEU A 266 -8.73 -2.26 20.15
N ILE A 267 -7.43 -1.93 19.99
CA ILE A 267 -6.33 -2.89 20.18
C ILE A 267 -6.32 -3.41 21.62
N ILE A 268 -6.40 -2.49 22.59
CA ILE A 268 -6.40 -2.83 24.01
C ILE A 268 -7.61 -3.70 24.35
N MET A 269 -8.81 -3.29 23.94
CA MET A 269 -10.03 -4.05 24.18
C MET A 269 -10.01 -5.42 23.49
N SER A 270 -9.49 -5.51 22.26
CA SER A 270 -9.38 -6.80 21.57
C SER A 270 -8.45 -7.77 22.31
N SER A 271 -7.43 -7.25 23.00
CA SER A 271 -6.45 -8.08 23.70
C SER A 271 -6.90 -8.46 25.11
N LEU A 272 -7.60 -7.56 25.80
CA LEU A 272 -7.86 -7.68 27.25
C LEU A 272 -9.35 -7.85 27.59
N GLU A 273 -10.26 -7.41 26.74
CA GLU A 273 -11.71 -7.50 26.94
C GLU A 273 -12.45 -7.93 25.64
N PRO A 274 -12.04 -9.05 25.00
CA PRO A 274 -12.53 -9.42 23.67
C PRO A 274 -14.04 -9.69 23.62
N GLU A 275 -14.61 -10.28 24.68
CA GLU A 275 -16.06 -10.56 24.76
C GLU A 275 -16.89 -9.28 24.86
N LEU A 276 -16.39 -8.27 25.57
CA LEU A 276 -17.05 -6.97 25.65
C LEU A 276 -17.01 -6.29 24.28
N LEU A 277 -15.87 -6.32 23.58
CA LEU A 277 -15.79 -5.81 22.22
C LEU A 277 -16.73 -6.57 21.26
N ARG A 278 -16.82 -7.90 21.37
CA ARG A 278 -17.75 -8.71 20.57
C ARG A 278 -19.19 -8.24 20.75
N GLU A 279 -19.64 -7.98 21.98
CA GLU A 279 -20.98 -7.45 22.25
C GLU A 279 -21.26 -6.16 21.47
N PHE A 280 -20.31 -5.21 21.46
CA PHE A 280 -20.45 -3.99 20.67
C PHE A 280 -20.67 -4.28 19.18
N TYR A 281 -19.88 -5.19 18.60
CA TYR A 281 -20.03 -5.55 17.18
C TYR A 281 -21.37 -6.24 16.89
N LEU A 282 -21.85 -7.11 17.76
CA LEU A 282 -23.13 -7.80 17.59
C LEU A 282 -24.33 -6.82 17.67
N GLU A 283 -24.27 -5.87 18.60
CA GLU A 283 -25.39 -4.97 18.91
C GLU A 283 -25.42 -3.72 18.02
N HIS A 284 -24.26 -3.18 17.65
CA HIS A 284 -24.16 -1.83 17.08
C HIS A 284 -23.55 -1.76 15.67
N VAL A 285 -23.09 -2.88 15.11
CA VAL A 285 -22.40 -2.90 13.82
C VAL A 285 -23.14 -3.73 12.78
N ASP A 286 -23.27 -3.17 11.58
CA ASP A 286 -23.60 -3.93 10.37
C ASP A 286 -22.34 -4.08 9.51
N PHE A 287 -22.27 -5.19 8.78
CA PHE A 287 -21.20 -5.49 7.84
C PHE A 287 -21.68 -5.37 6.40
N ILE A 288 -20.84 -4.82 5.54
CA ILE A 288 -21.10 -4.70 4.11
C ILE A 288 -19.84 -5.01 3.34
N GLY A 289 -20.00 -5.71 2.22
CA GLY A 289 -18.93 -5.96 1.28
C GLY A 289 -18.83 -4.82 0.29
N LEU A 290 -17.61 -4.39 -0.01
CA LEU A 290 -17.31 -3.35 -0.99
C LEU A 290 -16.64 -3.99 -2.20
N GLU A 291 -17.14 -3.65 -3.38
CA GLU A 291 -16.50 -3.96 -4.66
C GLU A 291 -15.73 -2.73 -5.12
N LEU A 292 -14.43 -2.75 -4.88
CA LEU A 292 -13.50 -1.67 -5.18
C LEU A 292 -12.83 -1.92 -6.53
N GLY A 293 -12.52 -0.82 -7.21
CA GLY A 293 -11.83 -0.87 -8.48
C GLY A 293 -12.38 0.19 -9.43
N PRO A 294 -11.55 0.72 -10.34
CA PRO A 294 -12.06 1.56 -11.42
C PRO A 294 -12.84 0.76 -12.48
N ARG A 295 -12.81 -0.59 -12.43
CA ARG A 295 -13.36 -1.49 -13.46
C ARG A 295 -14.21 -2.60 -12.83
N LYS A 296 -15.05 -3.22 -13.67
CA LYS A 296 -15.82 -4.42 -13.30
C LYS A 296 -15.02 -5.72 -13.43
N GLN A 297 -13.92 -5.71 -14.18
CA GLN A 297 -13.02 -6.86 -14.33
C GLN A 297 -11.94 -6.81 -13.26
N GLY A 298 -11.74 -7.91 -12.53
CA GLY A 298 -10.72 -7.98 -11.48
C GLY A 298 -11.09 -7.25 -10.18
N ILE A 299 -12.39 -7.10 -9.90
CA ILE A 299 -12.94 -6.42 -8.71
C ILE A 299 -12.19 -6.85 -7.45
N LEU A 300 -11.71 -5.85 -6.73
CA LEU A 300 -11.09 -6.00 -5.43
C LEU A 300 -12.18 -5.93 -4.37
N LYS A 301 -12.14 -6.84 -3.41
CA LYS A 301 -13.15 -6.90 -2.35
C LYS A 301 -12.56 -6.42 -1.04
N GLU A 302 -13.37 -5.71 -0.27
CA GLU A 302 -13.11 -5.44 1.14
C GLU A 302 -14.39 -5.64 1.96
N VAL A 303 -14.25 -6.14 3.18
CA VAL A 303 -15.33 -6.15 4.15
C VAL A 303 -15.22 -4.91 5.03
N TYR A 304 -16.35 -4.23 5.23
CA TYR A 304 -16.42 -2.93 5.87
C TYR A 304 -17.51 -2.93 6.95
N SER A 305 -17.22 -2.39 8.13
CA SER A 305 -18.22 -2.17 9.18
C SER A 305 -18.81 -0.78 9.11
N LYS A 306 -20.09 -0.69 9.42
CA LYS A 306 -20.81 0.57 9.60
C LYS A 306 -21.74 0.50 10.81
N LYS A 307 -22.25 1.64 11.24
CA LYS A 307 -23.28 1.70 12.29
C LYS A 307 -24.50 0.90 11.85
N LYS A 308 -25.00 0.04 12.74
CA LYS A 308 -26.19 -0.78 12.52
C LYS A 308 -27.41 0.07 12.16
N GLY A 309 -28.11 -0.33 11.11
CA GLY A 309 -29.28 0.38 10.59
C GLY A 309 -28.97 1.73 9.92
N ALA A 310 -27.70 2.14 9.78
CA ALA A 310 -27.37 3.40 9.13
C ALA A 310 -27.66 3.32 7.62
N ASP A 311 -28.45 4.27 7.12
CA ASP A 311 -28.64 4.47 5.70
C ASP A 311 -27.45 5.25 5.12
N CYS A 312 -26.69 4.58 4.24
CA CYS A 312 -25.51 5.17 3.63
C CYS A 312 -25.87 6.25 2.58
N ASN A 313 -27.09 6.21 2.02
CA ASN A 313 -27.53 7.17 1.00
C ASN A 313 -27.77 8.58 1.58
N SER A 314 -28.21 8.65 2.83
CA SER A 314 -28.40 9.91 3.57
C SER A 314 -27.17 10.36 4.36
N CYS A 315 -26.04 9.65 4.25
CA CYS A 315 -24.83 9.97 5.02
C CYS A 315 -24.23 11.32 4.60
N GLN A 316 -24.20 12.29 5.51
CA GLN A 316 -23.62 13.62 5.23
C GLN A 316 -22.09 13.67 5.31
N SER A 317 -21.44 12.64 5.84
CA SER A 317 -19.98 12.64 6.02
C SER A 317 -19.22 12.64 4.69
N LYS A 318 -18.55 13.75 4.34
CA LYS A 318 -17.79 13.92 3.08
C LYS A 318 -16.66 12.92 2.88
N ILE A 319 -16.23 12.26 3.95
CA ILE A 319 -15.08 11.36 4.01
C ILE A 319 -15.50 9.88 4.08
N CYS A 320 -16.79 9.58 3.99
CA CYS A 320 -17.28 8.20 4.00
C CYS A 320 -17.12 7.58 2.61
N VAL A 321 -16.44 6.43 2.54
CA VAL A 321 -16.21 5.67 1.31
C VAL A 321 -17.51 5.39 0.53
N MET A 322 -18.63 5.21 1.25
CA MET A 322 -19.94 4.92 0.68
C MET A 322 -20.50 6.05 -0.20
N LYS A 323 -19.93 7.26 -0.14
CA LYS A 323 -20.33 8.37 -1.00
C LYS A 323 -19.90 8.20 -2.45
N GLU A 324 -18.88 7.39 -2.73
CA GLU A 324 -18.30 7.28 -4.08
C GLU A 324 -19.11 6.38 -5.05
N LYS A 325 -20.38 6.06 -4.73
CA LYS A 325 -21.23 5.12 -5.50
C LYS A 325 -20.53 3.78 -5.76
N ILE A 326 -19.93 3.23 -4.70
CA ILE A 326 -19.25 1.94 -4.72
C ILE A 326 -20.29 0.81 -4.74
N SER A 327 -20.06 -0.20 -5.58
CA SER A 327 -20.88 -1.41 -5.61
C SER A 327 -20.71 -2.22 -4.33
N THR A 328 -21.78 -2.85 -3.86
CA THR A 328 -21.78 -3.53 -2.56
C THR A 328 -22.35 -4.93 -2.66
N PHE A 329 -21.91 -5.80 -1.74
CA PHE A 329 -22.49 -7.12 -1.53
C PHE A 329 -22.86 -7.31 -0.06
N LYS A 330 -23.84 -8.19 0.20
CA LYS A 330 -24.30 -8.47 1.56
C LYS A 330 -23.28 -9.35 2.27
N VAL A 331 -23.02 -9.04 3.53
CA VAL A 331 -22.17 -9.84 4.42
C VAL A 331 -23.02 -10.25 5.62
N SER A 332 -23.17 -11.55 5.86
CA SER A 332 -23.82 -12.04 7.07
C SER A 332 -22.80 -12.15 8.20
N LEU A 333 -23.19 -11.73 9.39
CA LEU A 333 -22.37 -11.92 10.60
C LEU A 333 -22.08 -13.41 10.87
N SER A 334 -23.04 -14.30 10.62
CA SER A 334 -22.86 -15.75 10.82
C SER A 334 -21.79 -16.36 9.91
N GLU A 335 -21.47 -15.68 8.81
CA GLU A 335 -20.48 -16.12 7.82
C GLU A 335 -19.12 -15.46 8.04
N LEU A 336 -19.05 -14.43 8.89
CA LEU A 336 -17.90 -13.57 9.08
C LEU A 336 -16.80 -14.26 9.91
N SER A 337 -16.12 -15.20 9.26
CA SER A 337 -14.93 -15.89 9.77
C SER A 337 -13.65 -15.32 9.17
N LEU A 338 -12.50 -15.67 9.76
CA LEU A 338 -11.20 -15.33 9.19
C LEU A 338 -11.03 -15.89 7.76
N ALA A 339 -11.51 -17.11 7.51
CA ALA A 339 -11.49 -17.72 6.17
C ALA A 339 -12.32 -16.91 5.17
N TYR A 340 -13.51 -16.45 5.58
CA TYR A 340 -14.33 -15.56 4.77
C TYR A 340 -13.61 -14.24 4.45
N MET A 341 -12.92 -13.67 5.45
CA MET A 341 -12.14 -12.45 5.27
C MET A 341 -11.00 -12.64 4.26
N PHE A 342 -10.28 -13.76 4.27
CA PHE A 342 -9.26 -14.06 3.26
C PHE A 342 -9.82 -14.19 1.85
N GLN A 343 -11.11 -14.52 1.69
CA GLN A 343 -11.74 -14.59 0.37
C GLN A 343 -12.33 -13.24 -0.09
N ASN A 344 -12.60 -12.33 0.86
CA ASN A 344 -13.36 -11.10 0.60
C ASN A 344 -12.66 -9.80 1.06
N SER A 345 -11.39 -9.88 1.49
CA SER A 345 -10.51 -8.74 1.76
C SER A 345 -9.20 -8.91 1.00
N TYR A 346 -9.02 -8.09 -0.03
CA TYR A 346 -7.78 -8.07 -0.80
C TYR A 346 -6.60 -7.62 0.06
N THR A 347 -6.79 -6.59 0.89
CA THR A 347 -5.73 -6.08 1.76
C THR A 347 -5.23 -7.16 2.72
N LEU A 348 -6.14 -7.92 3.36
CA LEU A 348 -5.75 -9.03 4.24
C LEU A 348 -5.01 -10.13 3.46
N THR A 349 -5.53 -10.51 2.29
CA THR A 349 -4.88 -11.51 1.42
C THR A 349 -3.46 -11.09 1.07
N ARG A 350 -3.28 -9.82 0.69
CA ARG A 350 -1.98 -9.25 0.34
C ARG A 350 -1.00 -9.27 1.51
N VAL A 351 -1.47 -9.00 2.73
CA VAL A 351 -0.65 -9.12 3.94
C VAL A 351 -0.18 -10.56 4.16
N ALA A 352 -1.06 -11.55 4.00
CA ALA A 352 -0.67 -12.95 4.11
C ALA A 352 0.33 -13.39 3.02
N LEU A 353 0.16 -12.90 1.79
CA LEU A 353 1.09 -13.18 0.68
C LEU A 353 2.50 -12.61 0.90
N GLN A 354 2.67 -11.63 1.79
CA GLN A 354 4.00 -11.13 2.18
C GLN A 354 4.78 -12.11 3.07
N GLY A 355 4.18 -13.26 3.45
CA GLY A 355 4.84 -14.31 4.22
C GLY A 355 5.23 -13.89 5.63
N ARG A 356 4.58 -12.84 6.16
CA ARG A 356 4.84 -12.34 7.52
C ARG A 356 4.09 -13.19 8.53
N PRO A 357 4.70 -13.50 9.70
CA PRO A 357 3.94 -14.06 10.81
C PRO A 357 2.82 -13.09 11.22
N ILE A 358 1.60 -13.61 11.25
CA ILE A 358 0.40 -12.88 11.67
C ILE A 358 -0.05 -13.47 13.01
N ASN A 359 -0.06 -12.64 14.05
CA ASN A 359 -0.61 -12.99 15.36
C ASN A 359 -2.00 -12.36 15.49
N LEU A 360 -3.00 -13.18 15.82
CA LEU A 360 -4.36 -12.67 16.09
C LEU A 360 -4.44 -12.22 17.55
N LEU A 361 -4.98 -11.03 17.79
CA LEU A 361 -5.24 -10.57 19.17
C LEU A 361 -6.47 -11.25 19.79
N ALA A 362 -7.45 -11.61 18.97
CA ALA A 362 -8.57 -12.48 19.33
C ALA A 362 -9.09 -13.21 18.08
N ASN A 363 -10.00 -14.17 18.27
CA ASN A 363 -10.46 -15.07 17.21
C ASN A 363 -11.50 -14.45 16.25
N ASP A 364 -11.98 -13.24 16.53
CA ASP A 364 -13.02 -12.61 15.71
C ASP A 364 -12.42 -11.94 14.46
N ALA A 365 -13.21 -11.89 13.39
CA ALA A 365 -12.79 -11.33 12.10
C ALA A 365 -12.49 -9.81 12.12
N TRP A 366 -12.98 -9.08 13.13
CA TRP A 366 -12.72 -7.65 13.34
C TRP A 366 -11.54 -7.39 14.26
N SER A 367 -10.98 -8.43 14.88
CA SER A 367 -9.85 -8.28 15.79
C SER A 367 -8.60 -7.80 15.03
N PRO A 368 -7.85 -6.83 15.57
CA PRO A 368 -6.60 -6.42 14.98
C PRO A 368 -5.62 -7.59 14.98
N MET A 369 -4.75 -7.58 13.98
CA MET A 369 -3.68 -8.54 13.79
C MET A 369 -2.36 -7.87 14.07
N GLU A 370 -1.53 -8.47 14.91
CA GLU A 370 -0.15 -8.08 15.07
C GLU A 370 0.67 -8.64 13.89
N LEU A 371 1.24 -7.73 13.11
CA LEU A 371 2.18 -8.07 12.05
C LEU A 371 3.59 -8.04 12.64
N HIS A 372 4.26 -9.19 12.61
CA HIS A 372 5.70 -9.18 12.86
C HIS A 372 6.37 -8.48 11.68
N LEU A 373 6.84 -7.27 11.93
CA LEU A 373 7.92 -6.72 11.13
C LEU A 373 9.03 -7.76 11.25
N ALA A 374 9.44 -8.35 10.13
CA ALA A 374 10.67 -9.12 10.12
C ALA A 374 11.74 -8.21 10.70
N ARG A 375 12.09 -8.41 11.97
CA ARG A 375 13.40 -8.04 12.45
C ARG A 375 14.28 -8.80 11.49
N TRP A 376 15.02 -8.09 10.64
CA TRP A 376 16.24 -8.66 10.11
C TRP A 376 17.05 -8.96 11.37
N GLN A 377 16.90 -10.18 11.89
CA GLN A 377 17.61 -10.67 13.06
C GLN A 377 19.07 -10.77 12.62
N ALA A 378 19.77 -9.65 12.72
CA ALA A 378 21.20 -9.65 12.94
C ALA A 378 21.41 -9.96 14.42
N ASP A 379 21.00 -11.15 14.85
CA ASP A 379 21.25 -11.70 16.18
C ASP A 379 20.91 -13.20 16.15
N SER A 380 21.89 -14.04 15.75
CA SER A 380 22.30 -15.24 16.48
C SER A 380 23.33 -16.07 15.68
N ALA A 381 24.49 -16.25 16.31
CA ALA A 381 25.68 -17.06 15.98
C ALA A 381 26.68 -16.48 14.95
#